data_AF-A0A958X139-F1
#
_entry.id   AF-A0A958X139-F1
#
_cell.length_a   1.000
_cell.length_b   1.000
_cell.length_c   1.000
_cell.angle_alpha   90.00
_cell.angle_beta   90.00
_cell.angle_gamma   90.00
#
_symmetry.space_group_name_H-M   'P 1'
#
loop_
_entity.id
_entity.type
_entity.pdbx_description
1 polymer ?
#
loop_
_entity_poly.entity_id
_entity_poly.type
_entity_poly.pdbx_seq_one_letter_code
_entity_poly.pdbx_strand_id
1 'polypeptide(L)'
;MNLRKGIFSILLLSAALLVQAQQTNIFTEATMAYKRGVDFYNQNLFGLAQKEFRDAMAYLRPVNEPEWKALKTDAELYHAKCAVRLDQPEAEKLVLDFLRENSPSPVASQAALEIGNYYFEKKDYDKAVSYFNMAPEGAAGPTRDEIRFKTGYSYFVTKKFALAKTYFLPLKENARGEWYFPANYYYGCCAFFEGRYSDAANSFTRAGQSSKYQSSVPYYITQIYAAQKDYDKVISYGSVKAKDNSVRNRAEINQIVGQAYYEKGDFKSAMVYLEYAAKNGARMRPADYYQLGYTQYQNGYYKPAIENFENLSKQDSLLGQNGLYHLGDCYIKTGNKFNARNAFGQAANMNYDLAVREDALFNYAKLSYELKYDRDAIQALQRIPTTSKYYEDAQALMSEVFLNTRDYDRAISTLESVKNRTQRLDATYQTVTYLRGLQLYQNGQSDEARRYFNKSLEFPIDKKTSLLCSYWLGVISNEAGEYTISKAHMSSYFRAASPYAAQLPEEASLDMCNYVQGYNNMKLKDYKSALANFNAAVEGFKKRPPESKQIASAVLGDAVLRAGDCNFKNNKYDDAIRLYDEAINRKYEGFEYAMYQKAII
;
A
#
# COMPACT_ATOMS: atom_id res chain seq x y z
N MET A 1 119.08 -43.70 20.30
CA MET A 1 118.71 -43.06 19.03
C MET A 1 117.23 -43.31 18.75
N ASN A 2 116.28 -42.59 19.38
CA ASN A 2 114.84 -42.66 19.04
C ASN A 2 113.93 -41.57 19.69
N LEU A 3 114.45 -40.60 20.47
CA LEU A 3 113.61 -39.52 21.02
C LEU A 3 113.41 -38.31 20.08
N ARG A 4 114.28 -38.11 19.08
CA ARG A 4 114.15 -36.98 18.13
C ARG A 4 113.10 -37.18 17.03
N LYS A 5 112.59 -38.40 16.83
CA LYS A 5 111.55 -38.69 15.82
C LYS A 5 110.11 -38.58 16.39
N GLY A 6 109.94 -38.67 17.71
CA GLY A 6 108.62 -38.56 18.37
C GLY A 6 108.09 -37.13 18.48
N ILE A 7 108.98 -36.15 18.75
CA ILE A 7 108.58 -34.74 18.94
C ILE A 7 108.08 -34.12 17.62
N PHE A 8 108.69 -34.48 16.48
CA PHE A 8 108.23 -34.02 15.16
C PHE A 8 106.86 -34.61 14.78
N SER A 9 106.57 -35.83 15.24
CA SER A 9 105.30 -36.52 14.95
C SER A 9 104.14 -35.96 15.80
N ILE A 10 104.42 -35.53 17.04
CA ILE A 10 103.43 -34.92 17.94
C ILE A 10 103.11 -33.47 17.54
N LEU A 11 104.10 -32.71 17.03
CA LEU A 11 103.88 -31.35 16.52
C LEU A 11 103.09 -31.33 15.20
N LEU A 12 103.18 -32.38 14.38
CA LEU A 12 102.40 -32.53 13.15
C LEU A 12 100.95 -32.99 13.43
N LEU A 13 100.70 -33.76 14.49
CA LEU A 13 99.33 -34.15 14.88
C LEU A 13 98.55 -33.06 15.60
N SER A 14 99.20 -32.16 16.35
CA SER A 14 98.51 -31.04 17.02
C SER A 14 98.13 -29.91 16.05
N ALA A 15 98.88 -29.73 14.95
CA ALA A 15 98.53 -28.79 13.89
C ALA A 15 97.28 -29.22 13.08
N ALA A 16 96.97 -30.52 13.03
CA ALA A 16 95.79 -31.04 12.33
C ALA A 16 94.47 -30.79 13.09
N LEU A 17 94.52 -30.51 14.39
CA LEU A 17 93.34 -30.27 15.23
C LEU A 17 92.94 -28.78 15.34
N LEU A 18 93.75 -27.86 14.79
CA LEU A 18 93.48 -26.42 14.72
C LEU A 18 93.05 -25.95 13.32
N VAL A 19 92.82 -26.88 12.40
CA VAL A 19 92.19 -26.57 11.12
C VAL A 19 90.71 -26.33 11.40
N GLN A 20 90.34 -25.09 11.73
CA GLN A 20 89.00 -24.63 11.46
C GLN A 20 88.80 -24.75 9.94
N ALA A 21 87.86 -25.59 9.53
CA ALA A 21 87.39 -25.60 8.16
C ALA A 21 86.92 -24.18 7.82
N GLN A 22 87.69 -23.45 7.01
CA GLN A 22 87.25 -22.17 6.47
C GLN A 22 86.06 -22.46 5.54
N GLN A 23 84.89 -21.93 5.88
CA GLN A 23 83.85 -21.74 4.86
C GLN A 23 84.46 -20.90 3.74
N THR A 24 84.46 -21.41 2.51
CA THR A 24 85.05 -20.69 1.38
C THR A 24 84.37 -19.34 1.17
N ASN A 25 85.12 -18.28 0.81
CA ASN A 25 84.60 -16.90 0.67
C ASN A 25 83.31 -16.78 -0.16
N ILE A 26 83.16 -17.63 -1.18
CA ILE A 26 81.98 -17.71 -2.06
C ILE A 26 80.69 -17.96 -1.25
N PHE A 27 80.79 -18.77 -0.18
CA PHE A 27 79.67 -19.13 0.67
C PHE A 27 79.23 -18.00 1.60
N THR A 28 80.21 -17.21 2.06
CA THR A 28 79.95 -16.00 2.85
C THR A 28 79.24 -14.96 1.99
N GLU A 29 79.65 -14.78 0.74
CA GLU A 29 79.06 -13.81 -0.20
C GLU A 29 77.63 -14.18 -0.62
N ALA A 30 77.38 -15.44 -1.00
CA ALA A 30 76.03 -15.91 -1.35
C ALA A 30 75.04 -15.79 -0.18
N THR A 31 75.46 -16.20 1.03
CA THR A 31 74.63 -16.10 2.23
C THR A 31 74.39 -14.65 2.63
N MET A 32 75.40 -13.78 2.47
CA MET A 32 75.27 -12.35 2.75
C MET A 32 74.35 -11.65 1.75
N ALA A 33 74.45 -11.98 0.46
CA ALA A 33 73.55 -11.49 -0.58
C ALA A 33 72.10 -11.94 -0.29
N TYR A 34 71.89 -13.22 0.04
CA TYR A 34 70.57 -13.71 0.43
C TYR A 34 70.00 -12.98 1.66
N LYS A 35 70.79 -12.82 2.73
CA LYS A 35 70.35 -12.10 3.94
C LYS A 35 69.99 -10.64 3.64
N ARG A 36 70.81 -9.92 2.88
CA ARG A 36 70.50 -8.55 2.42
C ARG A 36 69.24 -8.52 1.57
N GLY A 37 69.05 -9.50 0.69
CA GLY A 37 67.83 -9.67 -0.09
C GLY A 37 66.60 -9.81 0.80
N VAL A 38 66.66 -10.65 1.83
CA VAL A 38 65.57 -10.82 2.81
C VAL A 38 65.31 -9.53 3.60
N ASP A 39 66.36 -8.82 4.02
CA ASP A 39 66.21 -7.53 4.72
C ASP A 39 65.53 -6.48 3.84
N PHE A 40 65.95 -6.36 2.57
CA PHE A 40 65.31 -5.47 1.61
C PHE A 40 63.88 -5.90 1.30
N TYR A 41 63.61 -7.20 1.20
CA TYR A 41 62.27 -7.74 1.00
C TYR A 41 61.35 -7.35 2.17
N ASN A 42 61.81 -7.52 3.40
CA ASN A 42 61.06 -7.15 4.61
C ASN A 42 60.84 -5.64 4.74
N GLN A 43 61.71 -4.82 4.13
CA GLN A 43 61.55 -3.36 4.03
C GLN A 43 60.70 -2.93 2.82
N ASN A 44 60.10 -3.86 2.07
CA ASN A 44 59.35 -3.63 0.83
C ASN A 44 60.18 -3.02 -0.33
N LEU A 45 61.50 -3.11 -0.26
CA LEU A 45 62.43 -2.64 -1.31
C LEU A 45 62.64 -3.73 -2.37
N PHE A 46 61.55 -4.15 -3.03
CA PHE A 46 61.53 -5.34 -3.90
C PHE A 46 62.53 -5.31 -5.05
N GLY A 47 62.82 -4.14 -5.63
CA GLY A 47 63.82 -4.03 -6.70
C GLY A 47 65.25 -4.33 -6.24
N LEU A 48 65.63 -3.81 -5.06
CA LEU A 48 66.93 -4.10 -4.45
C LEU A 48 67.01 -5.54 -3.97
N ALA A 49 65.93 -6.04 -3.35
CA ALA A 49 65.81 -7.42 -2.91
C ALA A 49 65.99 -8.40 -4.07
N GLN A 50 65.29 -8.17 -5.18
CA GLN A 50 65.37 -9.04 -6.37
C GLN A 50 66.78 -9.11 -6.95
N LYS A 51 67.51 -7.99 -6.95
CA LYS A 51 68.91 -7.94 -7.37
C LYS A 51 69.78 -8.80 -6.45
N GLU A 52 69.67 -8.63 -5.13
CA GLU A 52 70.47 -9.40 -4.17
C GLU A 52 70.16 -10.91 -4.22
N PHE A 53 68.90 -11.31 -4.45
CA PHE A 53 68.56 -12.71 -4.67
C PHE A 53 69.15 -13.26 -5.98
N ARG A 54 69.21 -12.44 -7.03
CA ARG A 54 69.88 -12.79 -8.29
C ARG A 54 71.38 -12.98 -8.09
N ASP A 55 72.01 -12.09 -7.34
CA ASP A 55 73.43 -12.17 -7.00
C ASP A 55 73.70 -13.43 -6.15
N ALA A 56 72.86 -13.72 -5.15
CA ALA A 56 72.92 -14.95 -4.36
C ALA A 56 72.87 -16.21 -5.23
N MET A 57 71.96 -16.28 -6.21
CA MET A 57 71.88 -17.40 -7.15
C MET A 57 73.11 -17.50 -8.08
N ALA A 58 73.68 -16.36 -8.49
CA ALA A 58 74.84 -16.31 -9.37
C ALA A 58 76.11 -16.82 -8.67
N TYR A 59 76.30 -16.47 -7.39
CA TYR A 59 77.41 -16.96 -6.58
C TYR A 59 77.36 -18.47 -6.30
N LEU A 60 76.22 -19.14 -6.52
CA LEU A 60 75.97 -20.55 -6.16
C LEU A 60 76.21 -21.61 -7.26
N ARG A 61 76.83 -21.31 -8.41
CA ARG A 61 77.08 -22.31 -9.49
C ARG A 61 78.49 -22.94 -9.46
N PRO A 62 78.70 -24.26 -9.70
CA PRO A 62 78.11 -25.45 -9.07
C PRO A 62 79.16 -26.38 -8.39
N VAL A 63 78.90 -26.94 -7.19
CA VAL A 63 79.44 -28.24 -6.74
C VAL A 63 78.37 -29.00 -5.96
N ASN A 64 78.24 -30.29 -6.28
CA ASN A 64 77.27 -31.25 -5.77
C ASN A 64 77.37 -31.48 -4.25
N GLU A 65 76.72 -30.66 -3.43
CA GLU A 65 76.49 -30.97 -2.01
C GLU A 65 75.08 -30.61 -1.52
N PRO A 66 74.54 -31.34 -0.52
CA PRO A 66 73.13 -31.24 -0.10
C PRO A 66 72.72 -29.90 0.54
N GLU A 67 73.65 -29.11 1.08
CA GLU A 67 73.34 -27.85 1.79
C GLU A 67 73.04 -26.67 0.85
N TRP A 68 73.52 -26.67 -0.39
CA TRP A 68 73.42 -25.53 -1.32
C TRP A 68 72.10 -25.43 -2.08
N LYS A 69 71.42 -26.57 -2.25
CA LYS A 69 70.15 -26.64 -2.97
C LYS A 69 69.07 -25.81 -2.26
N ALA A 70 69.02 -25.84 -0.93
CA ALA A 70 68.04 -25.11 -0.14
C ALA A 70 68.18 -23.59 -0.29
N LEU A 71 69.40 -23.03 -0.10
CA LEU A 71 69.64 -21.60 -0.22
C LEU A 71 69.33 -21.08 -1.64
N LYS A 72 69.71 -21.85 -2.66
CA LYS A 72 69.42 -21.52 -4.05
C LYS A 72 67.90 -21.52 -4.31
N THR A 73 67.19 -22.56 -3.89
CA THR A 73 65.73 -22.66 -4.02
C THR A 73 65.02 -21.52 -3.27
N ASP A 74 65.48 -21.14 -2.09
CA ASP A 74 64.94 -19.99 -1.36
C ASP A 74 65.19 -18.68 -2.10
N ALA A 75 66.41 -18.47 -2.63
CA ALA A 75 66.72 -17.28 -3.43
C ALA A 75 65.88 -17.20 -4.72
N GLU A 76 65.64 -18.34 -5.40
CA GLU A 76 64.75 -18.44 -6.56
C GLU A 76 63.31 -18.08 -6.20
N LEU A 77 62.80 -18.61 -5.08
CA LEU A 77 61.48 -18.28 -4.56
C LEU A 77 61.37 -16.77 -4.32
N TYR A 78 62.26 -16.19 -3.53
CA TYR A 78 62.21 -14.77 -3.21
C TYR A 78 62.40 -13.87 -4.45
N HIS A 79 63.23 -14.27 -5.42
CA HIS A 79 63.34 -13.57 -6.70
C HIS A 79 62.01 -13.55 -7.45
N ALA A 80 61.29 -14.68 -7.51
CA ALA A 80 59.97 -14.77 -8.13
C ALA A 80 58.92 -13.95 -7.34
N LYS A 81 58.94 -13.99 -6.01
CA LYS A 81 58.06 -13.16 -5.16
C LYS A 81 58.28 -11.67 -5.42
N CYS A 82 59.52 -11.21 -5.55
CA CYS A 82 59.82 -9.82 -5.91
C CYS A 82 59.28 -9.45 -7.29
N ALA A 83 59.42 -10.33 -8.30
CA ALA A 83 58.88 -10.10 -9.64
C ALA A 83 57.36 -9.89 -9.62
N VAL A 84 56.64 -10.72 -8.85
CA VAL A 84 55.19 -10.58 -8.64
C VAL A 84 54.86 -9.24 -8.00
N ARG A 85 55.55 -8.86 -6.92
CA ARG A 85 55.32 -7.59 -6.21
C ARG A 85 55.65 -6.35 -7.06
N LEU A 86 56.58 -6.48 -8.00
CA LEU A 86 56.96 -5.43 -8.95
C LEU A 86 56.09 -5.38 -10.22
N ASP A 87 55.09 -6.25 -10.35
CA ASP A 87 54.23 -6.36 -11.55
C ASP A 87 55.05 -6.58 -12.85
N GLN A 88 56.09 -7.39 -12.77
CA GLN A 88 56.96 -7.66 -13.91
C GLN A 88 56.26 -8.60 -14.93
N PRO A 89 56.41 -8.35 -16.25
CA PRO A 89 55.80 -9.19 -17.28
C PRO A 89 56.13 -10.69 -17.16
N GLU A 90 57.32 -11.03 -16.68
CA GLU A 90 57.81 -12.39 -16.51
C GLU A 90 57.41 -13.04 -15.17
N ALA A 91 56.76 -12.32 -14.25
CA ALA A 91 56.49 -12.80 -12.89
C ALA A 91 55.68 -14.11 -12.86
N GLU A 92 54.62 -14.18 -13.65
CA GLU A 92 53.79 -15.39 -13.79
C GLU A 92 54.61 -16.58 -14.28
N LYS A 93 55.44 -16.37 -15.31
CA LYS A 93 56.32 -17.41 -15.83
C LYS A 93 57.31 -17.89 -14.76
N LEU A 94 57.97 -16.97 -14.06
CA LEU A 94 58.94 -17.28 -13.00
C LEU A 94 58.30 -18.15 -11.90
N VAL A 95 57.08 -17.83 -11.47
CA VAL A 95 56.37 -18.60 -10.45
C VAL A 95 55.93 -19.97 -10.99
N LEU A 96 55.41 -20.03 -12.22
CA LEU A 96 54.99 -21.30 -12.83
C LEU A 96 56.15 -22.26 -13.10
N ASP A 97 57.32 -21.72 -13.48
CA ASP A 97 58.54 -22.51 -13.67
C ASP A 97 59.04 -23.01 -12.29
N PHE A 98 59.08 -22.15 -11.27
CA PHE A 98 59.44 -22.54 -9.90
C PHE A 98 58.52 -23.63 -9.33
N LEU A 99 57.21 -23.50 -9.52
CA LEU A 99 56.22 -24.50 -9.09
C LEU A 99 56.45 -25.86 -9.76
N ARG A 100 56.75 -25.87 -11.06
CA ARG A 100 57.02 -27.11 -11.81
C ARG A 100 58.28 -27.81 -11.34
N GLU A 101 59.33 -27.06 -11.04
CA GLU A 101 60.64 -27.61 -10.64
C GLU A 101 60.68 -28.08 -9.17
N ASN A 102 59.88 -27.46 -8.31
CA ASN A 102 59.92 -27.70 -6.86
C ASN A 102 58.68 -28.43 -6.31
N SER A 103 57.72 -28.84 -7.15
CA SER A 103 56.56 -29.62 -6.70
C SER A 103 56.88 -31.12 -6.61
N PRO A 104 56.39 -31.85 -5.58
CA PRO A 104 55.66 -31.37 -4.40
C PRO A 104 56.62 -30.96 -3.26
N SER A 105 56.57 -29.71 -2.81
CA SER A 105 57.32 -29.25 -1.62
C SER A 105 56.62 -28.12 -0.86
N PRO A 106 56.99 -27.86 0.41
CA PRO A 106 56.50 -26.71 1.16
C PRO A 106 56.79 -25.36 0.48
N VAL A 107 57.96 -25.21 -0.15
CA VAL A 107 58.34 -23.97 -0.86
C VAL A 107 57.52 -23.75 -2.13
N ALA A 108 57.13 -24.81 -2.83
CA ALA A 108 56.16 -24.71 -3.92
C ALA A 108 54.79 -24.21 -3.43
N SER A 109 54.34 -24.64 -2.25
CA SER A 109 53.09 -24.15 -1.65
C SER A 109 53.17 -22.66 -1.32
N GLN A 110 54.32 -22.18 -0.86
CA GLN A 110 54.56 -20.75 -0.60
C GLN A 110 54.59 -19.92 -1.89
N ALA A 111 55.16 -20.44 -2.98
CA ALA A 111 55.14 -19.77 -4.28
C ALA A 111 53.72 -19.60 -4.81
N ALA A 112 52.91 -20.67 -4.76
CA ALA A 112 51.49 -20.64 -5.13
C ALA A 112 50.69 -19.66 -4.26
N LEU A 113 50.96 -19.64 -2.95
CA LEU A 113 50.33 -18.69 -2.03
C LEU A 113 50.69 -17.24 -2.40
N GLU A 114 51.95 -16.91 -2.71
CA GLU A 114 52.36 -15.54 -3.00
C GLU A 114 51.65 -14.99 -4.25
N ILE A 115 51.72 -15.71 -5.37
CA ILE A 115 51.10 -15.25 -6.62
C ILE A 115 49.57 -15.25 -6.51
N GLY A 116 48.99 -16.23 -5.80
CA GLY A 116 47.56 -16.24 -5.51
C GLY A 116 47.14 -15.04 -4.65
N ASN A 117 47.93 -14.68 -3.63
CA ASN A 117 47.71 -13.50 -2.80
C ASN A 117 47.76 -12.20 -3.60
N TYR A 118 48.70 -12.09 -4.53
CA TYR A 118 48.80 -10.94 -5.41
C TYR A 118 47.52 -10.72 -6.24
N TYR A 119 47.00 -11.77 -6.88
CA TYR A 119 45.74 -11.66 -7.63
C TYR A 119 44.53 -11.46 -6.71
N PHE A 120 44.54 -12.07 -5.52
CA PHE A 120 43.51 -11.87 -4.49
C PHE A 120 43.44 -10.40 -4.04
N GLU A 121 44.59 -9.75 -3.83
CA GLU A 121 44.72 -8.33 -3.49
C GLU A 121 44.23 -7.43 -4.65
N LYS A 122 44.51 -7.81 -5.90
CA LYS A 122 43.95 -7.18 -7.12
C LYS A 122 42.45 -7.46 -7.33
N LYS A 123 41.81 -8.29 -6.49
CA LYS A 123 40.42 -8.75 -6.60
C LYS A 123 40.12 -9.59 -7.85
N ASP A 124 41.15 -10.12 -8.51
CA ASP A 124 41.02 -11.10 -9.60
C ASP A 124 40.92 -12.51 -8.98
N TYR A 125 39.72 -12.81 -8.48
CA TYR A 125 39.47 -14.02 -7.69
C TYR A 125 39.60 -15.31 -8.51
N ASP A 126 39.27 -15.30 -9.80
CA ASP A 126 39.38 -16.51 -10.64
C ASP A 126 40.85 -16.86 -10.91
N LYS A 127 41.72 -15.86 -11.16
CA LYS A 127 43.18 -16.11 -11.23
C LYS A 127 43.75 -16.53 -9.89
N ALA A 128 43.38 -15.86 -8.80
CA ALA A 128 43.84 -16.21 -7.47
C ALA A 128 43.55 -17.69 -7.14
N VAL A 129 42.32 -18.15 -7.41
CA VAL A 129 41.92 -19.56 -7.25
C VAL A 129 42.75 -20.49 -8.13
N SER A 130 43.00 -20.11 -9.39
CA SER A 130 43.80 -20.92 -10.32
C SER A 130 45.19 -21.19 -9.75
N TYR A 131 45.86 -20.16 -9.21
CA TYR A 131 47.17 -20.31 -8.59
C TYR A 131 47.14 -21.01 -7.23
N PHE A 132 46.15 -20.73 -6.39
CA PHE A 132 45.98 -21.43 -5.13
C PHE A 132 45.80 -22.95 -5.32
N ASN A 133 45.09 -23.37 -6.37
CA ASN A 133 44.91 -24.78 -6.72
C ASN A 133 46.19 -25.44 -7.27
N MET A 134 47.23 -24.67 -7.64
CA MET A 134 48.54 -25.22 -8.02
C MET A 134 49.40 -25.60 -6.82
N ALA A 135 49.01 -25.22 -5.60
CA ALA A 135 49.71 -25.64 -4.40
C ALA A 135 49.60 -27.17 -4.22
N PRO A 136 50.72 -27.88 -3.97
CA PRO A 136 50.70 -29.33 -3.78
C PRO A 136 49.76 -29.78 -2.65
N GLU A 137 49.05 -30.90 -2.84
CA GLU A 137 48.08 -31.42 -1.84
C GLU A 137 48.72 -31.73 -0.47
N GLY A 138 50.03 -32.00 -0.44
CA GLY A 138 50.83 -32.24 0.76
C GLY A 138 51.21 -30.98 1.55
N ALA A 139 50.76 -29.78 1.13
CA ALA A 139 50.93 -28.55 1.91
C ALA A 139 50.37 -28.78 3.33
N ALA A 140 51.18 -28.53 4.36
CA ALA A 140 50.78 -28.72 5.75
C ALA A 140 50.85 -27.42 6.55
N GLY A 141 50.11 -27.36 7.65
CA GLY A 141 50.17 -26.25 8.59
C GLY A 141 49.52 -24.94 8.09
N PRO A 142 50.03 -23.78 8.53
CA PRO A 142 49.39 -22.47 8.31
C PRO A 142 49.18 -22.10 6.83
N THR A 143 50.14 -22.39 5.97
CA THR A 143 50.07 -22.08 4.52
C THR A 143 48.90 -22.77 3.85
N ARG A 144 48.66 -24.05 4.14
CA ARG A 144 47.52 -24.79 3.59
C ARG A 144 46.20 -24.16 4.03
N ASP A 145 46.10 -23.79 5.30
CA ASP A 145 44.87 -23.27 5.87
C ASP A 145 44.55 -21.86 5.31
N GLU A 146 45.58 -21.03 5.08
CA GLU A 146 45.44 -19.73 4.39
C GLU A 146 45.00 -19.88 2.93
N ILE A 147 45.64 -20.76 2.16
CA ILE A 147 45.26 -21.07 0.77
C ILE A 147 43.80 -21.53 0.72
N ARG A 148 43.40 -22.46 1.60
CA ARG A 148 42.01 -22.94 1.68
C ARG A 148 41.05 -21.80 2.00
N PHE A 149 41.37 -20.97 2.98
CA PHE A 149 40.50 -19.87 3.35
C PHE A 149 40.32 -18.88 2.21
N LYS A 150 41.41 -18.44 1.58
CA LYS A 150 41.38 -17.46 0.49
C LYS A 150 40.73 -18.03 -0.78
N THR A 151 40.92 -19.31 -1.05
CA THR A 151 40.20 -20.02 -2.13
C THR A 151 38.70 -20.06 -1.85
N GLY A 152 38.30 -20.46 -0.64
CA GLY A 152 36.90 -20.45 -0.22
C GLY A 152 36.27 -19.07 -0.28
N TYR A 153 37.00 -18.03 0.16
CA TYR A 153 36.55 -16.64 0.09
C TYR A 153 36.38 -16.16 -1.35
N SER A 154 37.32 -16.50 -2.23
CA SER A 154 37.25 -16.18 -3.66
C SER A 154 36.00 -16.80 -4.31
N TYR A 155 35.70 -18.06 -3.98
CA TYR A 155 34.45 -18.70 -4.40
C TYR A 155 33.20 -18.05 -3.79
N PHE A 156 33.26 -17.60 -2.54
CA PHE A 156 32.15 -16.90 -1.88
C PHE A 156 31.82 -15.57 -2.58
N VAL A 157 32.84 -14.74 -2.85
CA VAL A 157 32.64 -13.43 -3.52
C VAL A 157 32.13 -13.61 -4.96
N THR A 158 32.57 -14.67 -5.64
CA THR A 158 32.07 -15.06 -6.97
C THR A 158 30.74 -15.84 -6.93
N LYS A 159 30.07 -15.91 -5.77
CA LYS A 159 28.76 -16.56 -5.53
C LYS A 159 28.72 -18.06 -5.82
N LYS A 160 29.87 -18.72 -5.90
CA LYS A 160 30.02 -20.17 -6.05
C LYS A 160 29.95 -20.85 -4.65
N PHE A 161 28.81 -20.69 -3.96
CA PHE A 161 28.65 -21.06 -2.54
C PHE A 161 28.92 -22.54 -2.24
N ALA A 162 28.49 -23.44 -3.14
CA ALA A 162 28.72 -24.87 -2.98
C ALA A 162 30.22 -25.20 -2.89
N LEU A 163 31.03 -24.61 -3.79
CA LEU A 163 32.49 -24.74 -3.79
C LEU A 163 33.10 -24.04 -2.58
N ALA A 164 32.69 -22.80 -2.28
CA ALA A 164 33.23 -22.06 -1.13
C ALA A 164 33.19 -22.85 0.18
N LYS A 165 32.08 -23.56 0.44
CA LYS A 165 31.92 -24.38 1.65
C LYS A 165 32.87 -25.57 1.71
N THR A 166 33.24 -26.19 0.58
CA THR A 166 34.17 -27.34 0.63
C THR A 166 35.52 -26.91 1.20
N TYR A 167 35.96 -25.69 0.85
CA TYR A 167 37.22 -25.12 1.35
C TYR A 167 37.10 -24.60 2.79
N PHE A 168 35.94 -24.09 3.21
CA PHE A 168 35.73 -23.66 4.61
C PHE A 168 35.47 -24.80 5.59
N LEU A 169 34.89 -25.92 5.15
CA LEU A 169 34.55 -27.08 6.00
C LEU A 169 35.72 -27.57 6.88
N PRO A 170 36.93 -27.83 6.36
CA PRO A 170 38.04 -28.27 7.19
C PRO A 170 38.50 -27.21 8.21
N LEU A 171 38.37 -25.93 7.86
CA LEU A 171 38.80 -24.81 8.70
C LEU A 171 37.81 -24.54 9.84
N LYS A 172 36.51 -24.69 9.58
CA LYS A 172 35.47 -24.42 10.57
C LYS A 172 35.37 -25.47 11.68
N GLU A 173 36.03 -26.62 11.54
CA GLU A 173 36.13 -27.65 12.59
C GLU A 173 37.45 -27.57 13.37
N ASN A 174 38.44 -26.80 12.90
CA ASN A 174 39.72 -26.64 13.58
C ASN A 174 39.68 -25.50 14.60
N ALA A 175 39.15 -25.75 15.80
CA ALA A 175 38.96 -24.73 16.85
C ALA A 175 40.24 -24.00 17.31
N ARG A 176 41.43 -24.56 17.03
CA ARG A 176 42.73 -23.95 17.37
C ARG A 176 43.33 -23.14 16.22
N GLY A 177 42.73 -23.18 15.03
CA GLY A 177 43.25 -22.52 13.83
C GLY A 177 42.88 -21.03 13.76
N GLU A 178 43.78 -20.22 13.22
CA GLU A 178 43.56 -18.78 12.99
C GLU A 178 42.28 -18.51 12.17
N TRP A 179 42.02 -19.37 11.17
CA TRP A 179 40.90 -19.25 10.25
C TRP A 179 39.58 -19.82 10.81
N TYR A 180 39.54 -20.33 12.03
CA TYR A 180 38.35 -20.97 12.61
C TYR A 180 37.11 -20.07 12.58
N PHE A 181 37.20 -18.87 13.17
CA PHE A 181 36.06 -17.95 13.23
C PHE A 181 35.70 -17.36 11.86
N PRO A 182 36.67 -16.89 11.04
CA PRO A 182 36.37 -16.46 9.67
C PRO A 182 35.71 -17.56 8.82
N ALA A 183 36.20 -18.79 8.89
CA ALA A 183 35.64 -19.91 8.14
C ALA A 183 34.21 -20.23 8.59
N ASN A 184 33.94 -20.24 9.91
CA ASN A 184 32.58 -20.39 10.42
C ASN A 184 31.65 -19.26 9.94
N TYR A 185 32.13 -18.00 9.92
CA TYR A 185 31.34 -16.87 9.43
C TYR A 185 30.97 -17.01 7.94
N TYR A 186 31.96 -17.21 7.06
CA TYR A 186 31.69 -17.31 5.62
C TYR A 186 30.99 -18.61 5.23
N TYR A 187 31.26 -19.73 5.92
CA TYR A 187 30.49 -20.96 5.76
C TYR A 187 29.02 -20.72 6.15
N GLY A 188 28.77 -20.02 7.25
CA GLY A 188 27.42 -19.62 7.67
C GLY A 188 26.69 -18.81 6.61
N CYS A 189 27.36 -17.82 6.02
CA CYS A 189 26.80 -17.05 4.89
C CYS A 189 26.49 -17.94 3.68
N CYS A 190 27.39 -18.85 3.30
CA CYS A 190 27.15 -19.78 2.18
C CYS A 190 25.95 -20.69 2.45
N ALA A 191 25.87 -21.27 3.65
CA ALA A 191 24.76 -22.13 4.04
C ALA A 191 23.42 -21.36 4.06
N PHE A 192 23.43 -20.10 4.49
CA PHE A 192 22.25 -19.23 4.44
C PHE A 192 21.74 -19.02 3.01
N PHE A 193 22.62 -18.66 2.07
CA PHE A 193 22.23 -18.44 0.67
C PHE A 193 21.74 -19.70 -0.04
N GLU A 194 22.10 -20.88 0.46
CA GLU A 194 21.62 -22.17 -0.04
C GLU A 194 20.39 -22.70 0.71
N GLY A 195 19.81 -21.93 1.64
CA GLY A 195 18.65 -22.36 2.42
C GLY A 195 18.94 -23.40 3.50
N ARG A 196 20.21 -23.69 3.80
CA ARG A 196 20.64 -24.59 4.89
C ARG A 196 20.66 -23.86 6.23
N TYR A 197 19.48 -23.50 6.71
CA TYR A 197 19.32 -22.62 7.86
C TYR A 197 19.91 -23.17 9.17
N SER A 198 19.75 -24.47 9.46
CA SER A 198 20.32 -25.09 10.66
C SER A 198 21.85 -25.04 10.67
N ASP A 199 22.48 -25.37 9.53
CA ASP A 199 23.94 -25.31 9.37
C ASP A 199 24.47 -23.88 9.50
N ALA A 200 23.74 -22.92 8.91
CA ALA A 200 24.06 -21.51 8.98
C ALA A 200 24.01 -21.01 10.43
N ALA A 201 22.93 -21.30 11.16
CA ALA A 201 22.78 -20.89 12.56
C ALA A 201 23.88 -21.45 13.46
N ASN A 202 24.23 -22.73 13.31
CA ASN A 202 25.32 -23.36 14.05
C ASN A 202 26.67 -22.69 13.77
N SER A 203 26.97 -22.43 12.49
CA SER A 203 28.22 -21.80 12.08
C SER A 203 28.31 -20.35 12.57
N PHE A 204 27.23 -19.59 12.46
CA PHE A 204 27.17 -18.22 12.99
C PHE A 204 27.28 -18.17 14.51
N THR A 205 26.70 -19.13 15.23
CA THR A 205 26.84 -19.23 16.70
C THR A 205 28.30 -19.41 17.11
N ARG A 206 29.06 -20.27 16.41
CA ARG A 206 30.51 -20.43 16.60
C ARG A 206 31.26 -19.14 16.25
N ALA A 207 30.96 -18.54 15.09
CA ALA A 207 31.59 -17.28 14.66
C ALA A 207 31.37 -16.13 15.65
N GLY A 208 30.18 -16.06 16.25
CA GLY A 208 29.76 -15.02 17.19
C GLY A 208 30.53 -15.00 18.51
N GLN A 209 31.32 -16.05 18.82
CA GLN A 209 32.22 -16.06 19.96
C GLN A 209 33.47 -15.19 19.75
N SER A 210 33.76 -14.80 18.50
CA SER A 210 34.88 -13.92 18.17
C SER A 210 34.49 -12.46 18.29
N SER A 211 35.37 -11.64 18.88
CA SER A 211 35.21 -10.19 18.95
C SER A 211 35.05 -9.52 17.58
N LYS A 212 35.58 -10.14 16.51
CA LYS A 212 35.48 -9.66 15.13
C LYS A 212 34.07 -9.79 14.55
N TYR A 213 33.32 -10.81 14.95
CA TYR A 213 32.04 -11.17 14.34
C TYR A 213 30.84 -11.04 15.29
N GLN A 214 31.07 -10.98 16.61
CA GLN A 214 30.02 -10.91 17.64
C GLN A 214 28.98 -9.81 17.40
N SER A 215 29.39 -8.69 16.80
CA SER A 215 28.49 -7.56 16.51
C SER A 215 27.66 -7.74 15.24
N SER A 216 28.12 -8.55 14.27
CA SER A 216 27.47 -8.71 12.95
C SER A 216 26.62 -9.98 12.87
N VAL A 217 26.98 -11.02 13.61
CA VAL A 217 26.29 -12.32 13.67
C VAL A 217 24.80 -12.23 14.05
N PRO A 218 24.38 -11.39 15.03
CA PRO A 218 22.98 -11.35 15.46
C PRO A 218 21.97 -11.06 14.35
N TYR A 219 22.36 -10.23 13.37
CA TYR A 219 21.53 -9.94 12.22
C TYR A 219 21.23 -11.19 11.39
N TYR A 220 22.26 -11.96 11.04
CA TYR A 220 22.10 -13.20 10.27
C TYR A 220 21.30 -14.26 11.03
N ILE A 221 21.53 -14.43 12.32
CA ILE A 221 20.74 -15.37 13.15
C ILE A 221 19.26 -14.96 13.16
N THR A 222 18.97 -13.66 13.31
CA THR A 222 17.58 -13.15 13.27
C THR A 222 16.94 -13.40 11.90
N GLN A 223 17.67 -13.16 10.81
CA GLN A 223 17.20 -13.46 9.45
C GLN A 223 16.94 -14.94 9.23
N ILE A 224 17.78 -15.82 9.77
CA ILE A 224 17.60 -17.27 9.68
C ILE A 224 16.30 -17.69 10.35
N TYR A 225 16.05 -17.25 11.59
CA TYR A 225 14.80 -17.56 12.28
C TYR A 225 13.58 -17.02 11.54
N ALA A 226 13.67 -15.82 10.96
CA ALA A 226 12.60 -15.26 10.15
C ALA A 226 12.36 -16.04 8.86
N ALA A 227 13.42 -16.49 8.18
CA ALA A 227 13.32 -17.32 6.97
C ALA A 227 12.70 -18.70 7.27
N GLN A 228 12.94 -19.23 8.48
CA GLN A 228 12.29 -20.44 9.00
C GLN A 228 10.84 -20.21 9.46
N LYS A 229 10.35 -18.96 9.45
CA LYS A 229 9.07 -18.53 10.03
C LYS A 229 8.92 -18.87 11.51
N ASP A 230 10.03 -19.04 12.22
CA ASP A 230 10.05 -19.27 13.67
C ASP A 230 9.98 -17.91 14.39
N TYR A 231 8.79 -17.30 14.36
CA TYR A 231 8.56 -15.95 14.88
C TYR A 231 8.83 -15.85 16.38
N ASP A 232 8.63 -16.93 17.14
CA ASP A 232 8.93 -16.96 18.57
C ASP A 232 10.43 -16.83 18.84
N LYS A 233 11.28 -17.48 18.03
CA LYS A 233 12.74 -17.28 18.10
C LYS A 233 13.16 -15.91 17.59
N VAL A 234 12.55 -15.40 16.52
CA VAL A 234 12.81 -14.03 16.05
C VAL A 234 12.55 -13.04 17.17
N ILE A 235 11.41 -13.16 17.87
CA ILE A 235 11.04 -12.25 18.94
C ILE A 235 11.97 -12.43 20.14
N SER A 236 12.12 -13.64 20.67
CA SER A 236 12.92 -13.88 21.89
C SER A 236 14.41 -13.55 21.73
N TYR A 237 15.01 -13.87 20.57
CA TYR A 237 16.41 -13.55 20.29
C TYR A 237 16.59 -12.13 19.74
N GLY A 238 15.82 -11.77 18.72
CA GLY A 238 15.98 -10.53 17.97
C GLY A 238 15.63 -9.29 18.78
N SER A 239 14.60 -9.33 19.65
CA SER A 239 14.22 -8.18 20.48
C SER A 239 15.31 -7.74 21.45
N VAL A 240 16.06 -8.72 22.00
CA VAL A 240 17.21 -8.47 22.87
C VAL A 240 18.33 -7.83 22.07
N LYS A 241 18.64 -8.39 20.89
CA LYS A 241 19.74 -7.90 20.02
C LYS A 241 19.44 -6.57 19.35
N ALA A 242 18.16 -6.27 19.09
CA ALA A 242 17.68 -5.00 18.59
C ALA A 242 17.98 -3.82 19.53
N LYS A 243 18.09 -4.08 20.84
CA LYS A 243 18.33 -3.07 21.89
C LYS A 243 19.80 -2.94 22.29
N ASP A 244 20.65 -3.86 21.86
CA ASP A 244 22.07 -3.89 22.19
C ASP A 244 22.86 -2.94 21.29
N ASN A 245 23.44 -1.88 21.86
CA ASN A 245 24.19 -0.86 21.13
C ASN A 245 25.51 -1.40 20.52
N SER A 246 26.01 -2.56 20.97
CA SER A 246 27.20 -3.19 20.39
C SER A 246 26.93 -3.94 19.08
N VAL A 247 25.65 -4.20 18.78
CA VAL A 247 25.20 -4.95 17.60
C VAL A 247 25.10 -4.03 16.38
N ARG A 248 25.53 -4.53 15.22
CA ARG A 248 25.36 -3.88 13.91
C ARG A 248 24.01 -4.23 13.28
N ASN A 249 23.59 -3.43 12.30
CA ASN A 249 22.32 -3.63 11.57
C ASN A 249 21.09 -3.67 12.49
N ARG A 250 21.09 -2.84 13.53
CA ARG A 250 19.99 -2.79 14.50
C ARG A 250 18.68 -2.40 13.85
N ALA A 251 18.69 -1.47 12.89
CA ALA A 251 17.48 -1.04 12.20
C ALA A 251 16.84 -2.24 11.47
N GLU A 252 17.63 -3.07 10.82
CA GLU A 252 17.17 -4.26 10.11
C GLU A 252 16.76 -5.40 11.05
N ILE A 253 17.43 -5.57 12.20
CA ILE A 253 16.95 -6.50 13.24
C ILE A 253 15.60 -6.03 13.77
N ASN A 254 15.43 -4.74 14.06
CA ASN A 254 14.14 -4.17 14.47
C ASN A 254 13.08 -4.38 13.39
N GLN A 255 13.41 -4.20 12.11
CA GLN A 255 12.50 -4.47 10.99
C GLN A 255 11.98 -5.93 11.07
N ILE A 256 12.87 -6.90 11.20
CA ILE A 256 12.53 -8.33 11.22
C ILE A 256 11.70 -8.69 12.47
N VAL A 257 12.07 -8.14 13.64
CA VAL A 257 11.31 -8.36 14.88
C VAL A 257 9.91 -7.75 14.79
N GLY A 258 9.80 -6.53 14.26
CA GLY A 258 8.52 -5.87 14.03
C GLY A 258 7.64 -6.65 13.06
N GLN A 259 8.22 -7.20 11.99
CA GLN A 259 7.54 -8.10 11.07
C GLN A 259 7.05 -9.38 11.76
N ALA A 260 7.87 -10.00 12.62
CA ALA A 260 7.43 -11.19 13.36
C ALA A 260 6.24 -10.88 14.30
N TYR A 261 6.25 -9.74 14.99
CA TYR A 261 5.09 -9.32 15.79
C TYR A 261 3.85 -9.03 14.93
N TYR A 262 4.04 -8.43 13.75
CA TYR A 262 2.97 -8.19 12.77
C TYR A 262 2.31 -9.51 12.34
N GLU A 263 3.10 -10.52 11.98
CA GLU A 263 2.60 -11.85 11.57
C GLU A 263 1.87 -12.56 12.73
N LYS A 264 2.24 -12.27 13.99
CA LYS A 264 1.52 -12.76 15.17
C LYS A 264 0.27 -11.94 15.55
N GLY A 265 -0.01 -10.85 14.84
CA GLY A 265 -1.13 -9.94 15.13
C GLY A 265 -0.92 -9.03 16.35
N ASP A 266 0.27 -9.02 16.97
CA ASP A 266 0.60 -8.09 18.04
C ASP A 266 1.07 -6.75 17.43
N PHE A 267 0.10 -5.99 16.92
CA PHE A 267 0.35 -4.71 16.28
C PHE A 267 0.94 -3.68 17.23
N LYS A 268 0.65 -3.77 18.53
CA LYS A 268 1.19 -2.84 19.54
C LYS A 268 2.70 -2.99 19.65
N SER A 269 3.20 -4.22 19.78
CA SER A 269 4.64 -4.49 19.81
C SER A 269 5.27 -4.23 18.44
N ALA A 270 4.63 -4.68 17.36
CA ALA A 270 5.14 -4.49 15.99
C ALA A 270 5.45 -3.02 15.69
N MET A 271 4.56 -2.10 16.08
CA MET A 271 4.70 -0.67 15.82
C MET A 271 6.01 -0.10 16.37
N VAL A 272 6.37 -0.49 17.60
CA VAL A 272 7.58 0.02 18.27
C VAL A 272 8.83 -0.34 17.47
N TYR A 273 8.93 -1.58 17.00
CA TYR A 273 10.09 -2.06 16.26
C TYR A 273 10.11 -1.55 14.82
N LEU A 274 8.96 -1.56 14.12
CA LEU A 274 8.87 -1.10 12.73
C LEU A 274 9.13 0.42 12.61
N GLU A 275 8.62 1.24 13.54
CA GLU A 275 8.92 2.67 13.54
C GLU A 275 10.40 2.96 13.83
N TYR A 276 11.00 2.22 14.76
CA TYR A 276 12.43 2.34 15.03
C TYR A 276 13.23 2.03 13.76
N ALA A 277 12.91 0.94 13.07
CA ALA A 277 13.58 0.54 11.84
C ALA A 277 13.47 1.63 10.75
N ALA A 278 12.27 2.14 10.50
CA ALA A 278 12.03 3.19 9.51
C ALA A 278 12.77 4.50 9.84
N LYS A 279 12.77 4.93 11.11
CA LYS A 279 13.44 6.15 11.56
C LYS A 279 14.98 6.04 11.55
N ASN A 280 15.52 4.84 11.73
CA ASN A 280 16.96 4.60 11.82
C ASN A 280 17.57 4.01 10.52
N GLY A 281 16.93 4.26 9.38
CA GLY A 281 17.53 4.03 8.06
C GLY A 281 17.42 2.61 7.52
N ALA A 282 16.52 1.76 8.04
CA ALA A 282 16.17 0.52 7.36
C ALA A 282 15.59 0.84 5.97
N ARG A 283 16.09 0.17 4.93
CA ARG A 283 15.58 0.36 3.57
C ARG A 283 14.15 -0.19 3.46
N MET A 284 13.19 0.70 3.25
CA MET A 284 11.78 0.35 3.10
C MET A 284 11.45 -0.05 1.66
N ARG A 285 10.78 -1.19 1.49
CA ARG A 285 10.12 -1.63 0.26
C ARG A 285 8.61 -1.36 0.37
N PRO A 286 7.82 -1.46 -0.72
CA PRO A 286 6.36 -1.28 -0.64
C PRO A 286 5.69 -2.14 0.43
N ALA A 287 6.08 -3.42 0.57
CA ALA A 287 5.54 -4.29 1.61
C ALA A 287 5.82 -3.78 3.04
N ASP A 288 6.98 -3.16 3.25
CA ASP A 288 7.38 -2.63 4.55
C ASP A 288 6.56 -1.37 4.91
N TYR A 289 6.29 -0.49 3.94
CA TYR A 289 5.38 0.65 4.12
C TYR A 289 3.97 0.19 4.45
N TYR A 290 3.46 -0.83 3.76
CA TYR A 290 2.14 -1.38 4.06
C TYR A 290 2.08 -1.96 5.46
N GLN A 291 3.06 -2.78 5.85
CA GLN A 291 3.09 -3.39 7.18
C GLN A 291 3.12 -2.33 8.28
N LEU A 292 3.98 -1.31 8.16
CA LEU A 292 4.05 -0.22 9.13
C LEU A 292 2.75 0.60 9.15
N GLY A 293 2.23 1.01 7.98
CA GLY A 293 0.99 1.76 7.88
C GLY A 293 -0.22 0.99 8.45
N TYR A 294 -0.33 -0.30 8.14
CA TYR A 294 -1.38 -1.16 8.67
C TYR A 294 -1.25 -1.36 10.18
N THR A 295 -0.03 -1.53 10.68
CA THR A 295 0.23 -1.62 12.12
C THR A 295 -0.20 -0.36 12.86
N GLN A 296 0.14 0.81 12.30
CA GLN A 296 -0.28 2.11 12.85
C GLN A 296 -1.80 2.28 12.79
N TYR A 297 -2.44 1.88 11.68
CA TYR A 297 -3.88 1.87 11.50
C TYR A 297 -4.60 1.03 12.56
N GLN A 298 -4.15 -0.21 12.79
CA GLN A 298 -4.72 -1.11 13.79
C GLN A 298 -4.60 -0.56 15.22
N ASN A 299 -3.54 0.20 15.49
CA ASN A 299 -3.34 0.88 16.77
C ASN A 299 -4.03 2.26 16.87
N GLY A 300 -4.78 2.70 15.85
CA GLY A 300 -5.50 3.98 15.83
C GLY A 300 -4.64 5.20 15.51
N TYR A 301 -3.39 5.03 15.09
CA TYR A 301 -2.48 6.11 14.69
C TYR A 301 -2.67 6.47 13.21
N TYR A 302 -3.84 7.04 12.89
CA TYR A 302 -4.25 7.27 11.49
C TYR A 302 -3.38 8.28 10.74
N LYS A 303 -2.87 9.34 11.40
CA LYS A 303 -2.02 10.34 10.73
C LYS A 303 -0.68 9.74 10.24
N PRO A 304 0.11 9.04 11.09
CA PRO A 304 1.28 8.31 10.61
C PRO A 304 0.95 7.21 9.58
N ALA A 305 -0.20 6.54 9.73
CA ALA A 305 -0.61 5.51 8.77
C ALA A 305 -0.85 6.09 7.37
N ILE A 306 -1.42 7.30 7.27
CA ILE A 306 -1.60 8.02 6.00
C ILE A 306 -0.26 8.21 5.29
N GLU A 307 0.75 8.73 5.99
CA GLU A 307 2.08 8.96 5.39
C GLU A 307 2.66 7.66 4.79
N ASN A 308 2.50 6.54 5.49
CA ASN A 308 2.97 5.24 5.00
C ASN A 308 2.15 4.71 3.81
N PHE A 309 0.81 4.81 3.85
CA PHE A 309 -0.03 4.35 2.74
C PHE A 309 0.05 5.24 1.50
N GLU A 310 0.33 6.54 1.63
CA GLU A 310 0.55 7.45 0.50
C GLU A 310 1.72 6.99 -0.39
N ASN A 311 2.76 6.40 0.21
CA ASN A 311 3.88 5.79 -0.52
C ASN A 311 3.47 4.60 -1.41
N LEU A 312 2.27 4.04 -1.20
CA LEU A 312 1.72 2.92 -1.97
C LEU A 312 0.70 3.36 -3.02
N SER A 313 0.24 4.61 -2.98
CA SER A 313 -0.86 5.11 -3.82
C SER A 313 -0.65 4.93 -5.33
N LYS A 314 0.61 4.89 -5.78
CA LYS A 314 0.99 4.72 -7.19
C LYS A 314 1.33 3.27 -7.59
N GLN A 315 1.22 2.32 -6.66
CA GLN A 315 1.56 0.92 -6.93
C GLN A 315 0.39 0.23 -7.63
N ASP A 316 0.57 -0.18 -8.89
CA ASP A 316 -0.40 -1.03 -9.58
C ASP A 316 -0.21 -2.50 -9.16
N SER A 317 -0.77 -2.85 -7.99
CA SER A 317 -0.69 -4.19 -7.41
C SER A 317 -1.79 -4.41 -6.38
N LEU A 318 -2.00 -5.65 -5.95
CA LEU A 318 -2.87 -6.00 -4.81
C LEU A 318 -2.51 -5.19 -3.56
N LEU A 319 -1.22 -5.04 -3.28
CA LEU A 319 -0.72 -4.27 -2.15
C LEU A 319 -1.09 -2.77 -2.27
N GLY A 320 -0.99 -2.22 -3.48
CA GLY A 320 -1.39 -0.84 -3.76
C GLY A 320 -2.89 -0.62 -3.58
N GLN A 321 -3.72 -1.57 -4.04
CA GLN A 321 -5.17 -1.50 -3.85
C GLN A 321 -5.54 -1.50 -2.36
N ASN A 322 -4.97 -2.42 -1.58
CA ASN A 322 -5.22 -2.49 -0.14
C ASN A 322 -4.66 -1.25 0.59
N GLY A 323 -3.51 -0.74 0.16
CA GLY A 323 -2.95 0.51 0.65
C GLY A 323 -3.89 1.70 0.43
N LEU A 324 -4.44 1.84 -0.78
CA LEU A 324 -5.44 2.87 -1.13
C LEU A 324 -6.72 2.72 -0.32
N TYR A 325 -7.20 1.49 -0.12
CA TYR A 325 -8.39 1.23 0.69
C TYR A 325 -8.20 1.70 2.14
N HIS A 326 -7.12 1.29 2.80
CA HIS A 326 -6.82 1.73 4.16
C HIS A 326 -6.49 3.23 4.24
N LEU A 327 -5.86 3.80 3.21
CA LEU A 327 -5.67 5.24 3.09
C LEU A 327 -7.01 5.98 3.08
N GLY A 328 -7.99 5.46 2.33
CA GLY A 328 -9.36 5.97 2.30
C GLY A 328 -10.02 5.98 3.67
N ASP A 329 -9.95 4.86 4.40
CA ASP A 329 -10.52 4.77 5.75
C ASP A 329 -9.78 5.69 6.75
N CYS A 330 -8.45 5.74 6.71
CA CYS A 330 -7.67 6.68 7.52
C CYS A 330 -8.09 8.14 7.28
N TYR A 331 -8.35 8.52 6.03
CA TYR A 331 -8.84 9.86 5.71
C TYR A 331 -10.25 10.10 6.27
N ILE A 332 -11.15 9.10 6.26
CA ILE A 332 -12.45 9.20 6.96
C ILE A 332 -12.21 9.46 8.45
N LYS A 333 -11.36 8.66 9.12
CA LYS A 333 -11.08 8.75 10.56
C LYS A 333 -10.44 10.09 10.96
N THR A 334 -9.75 10.75 10.03
CA THR A 334 -9.13 12.07 10.23
C THR A 334 -10.00 13.23 9.72
N GLY A 335 -11.19 12.95 9.19
CA GLY A 335 -12.15 13.95 8.73
C GLY A 335 -11.90 14.50 7.32
N ASN A 336 -10.91 13.97 6.58
CA ASN A 336 -10.58 14.41 5.23
C ASN A 336 -11.41 13.66 4.16
N LYS A 337 -12.70 13.99 4.07
CA LYS A 337 -13.64 13.31 3.16
C LYS A 337 -13.24 13.37 1.69
N PHE A 338 -12.64 14.47 1.24
CA PHE A 338 -12.24 14.64 -0.16
C PHE A 338 -11.13 13.67 -0.54
N ASN A 339 -10.07 13.57 0.28
CA ASN A 339 -8.99 12.62 0.00
C ASN A 339 -9.45 11.17 0.21
N ALA A 340 -10.34 10.91 1.18
CA ALA A 340 -10.96 9.60 1.34
C ALA A 340 -11.66 9.16 0.05
N ARG A 341 -12.48 10.05 -0.53
CA ARG A 341 -13.18 9.80 -1.79
C ARG A 341 -12.19 9.45 -2.90
N ASN A 342 -11.12 10.21 -3.05
CA ASN A 342 -10.13 9.96 -4.10
C ASN A 342 -9.39 8.63 -3.93
N ALA A 343 -9.08 8.24 -2.69
CA ALA A 343 -8.42 6.98 -2.38
C ALA A 343 -9.33 5.78 -2.67
N PHE A 344 -10.59 5.82 -2.20
CA PHE A 344 -11.58 4.78 -2.50
C PHE A 344 -11.90 4.69 -3.98
N GLY A 345 -12.03 5.82 -4.69
CA GLY A 345 -12.25 5.83 -6.14
C GLY A 345 -11.13 5.15 -6.91
N GLN A 346 -9.87 5.35 -6.51
CA GLN A 346 -8.73 4.64 -7.10
C GLN A 346 -8.77 3.14 -6.78
N ALA A 347 -8.98 2.76 -5.51
CA ALA A 347 -9.08 1.35 -5.11
C ALA A 347 -10.23 0.61 -5.83
N ALA A 348 -11.36 1.27 -6.04
CA ALA A 348 -12.55 0.76 -6.74
C ALA A 348 -12.36 0.56 -8.26
N ASN A 349 -11.32 1.17 -8.83
CA ASN A 349 -10.97 1.02 -10.25
C ASN A 349 -9.90 -0.04 -10.49
N MET A 350 -9.35 -0.64 -9.43
CA MET A 350 -8.38 -1.75 -9.50
C MET A 350 -9.09 -3.11 -9.45
N ASN A 351 -8.49 -4.13 -10.09
CA ASN A 351 -9.12 -5.45 -10.30
C ASN A 351 -8.42 -6.61 -9.56
N TYR A 352 -7.71 -6.34 -8.46
CA TYR A 352 -6.97 -7.37 -7.73
C TYR A 352 -7.87 -8.13 -6.73
N ASP A 353 -8.30 -7.47 -5.67
CA ASP A 353 -9.29 -7.98 -4.72
C ASP A 353 -10.67 -7.38 -5.05
N LEU A 354 -11.60 -8.26 -5.44
CA LEU A 354 -12.95 -7.87 -5.85
C LEU A 354 -13.82 -7.42 -4.67
N ALA A 355 -13.61 -7.98 -3.48
CA ALA A 355 -14.35 -7.56 -2.28
C ALA A 355 -13.94 -6.15 -1.86
N VAL A 356 -12.62 -5.86 -1.87
CA VAL A 356 -12.09 -4.52 -1.62
C VAL A 356 -12.57 -3.54 -2.68
N ARG A 357 -12.58 -3.95 -3.97
CA ARG A 357 -13.10 -3.12 -5.06
C ARG A 357 -14.55 -2.72 -4.85
N GLU A 358 -15.40 -3.68 -4.49
CA GLU A 358 -16.83 -3.48 -4.27
C GLU A 358 -17.09 -2.57 -3.05
N ASP A 359 -16.39 -2.81 -1.94
CA ASP A 359 -16.48 -1.99 -0.74
C ASP A 359 -16.00 -0.54 -0.98
N ALA A 360 -14.86 -0.40 -1.66
CA ALA A 360 -14.33 0.90 -2.06
C ALA A 360 -15.29 1.65 -2.99
N LEU A 361 -15.95 0.95 -3.93
CA LEU A 361 -16.92 1.57 -4.84
C LEU A 361 -18.12 2.14 -4.08
N PHE A 362 -18.63 1.40 -3.11
CA PHE A 362 -19.75 1.87 -2.28
C PHE A 362 -19.36 3.04 -1.39
N ASN A 363 -18.17 3.00 -0.75
CA ASN A 363 -17.66 4.13 0.03
C ASN A 363 -17.37 5.36 -0.84
N TYR A 364 -16.85 5.18 -2.05
CA TYR A 364 -16.69 6.25 -3.03
C TYR A 364 -18.04 6.90 -3.40
N ALA A 365 -19.08 6.10 -3.60
CA ALA A 365 -20.43 6.61 -3.89
C ALA A 365 -21.00 7.44 -2.73
N LYS A 366 -20.92 6.92 -1.50
CA LYS A 366 -21.37 7.61 -0.28
C LYS A 366 -20.67 8.96 -0.11
N LEU A 367 -19.34 8.96 -0.18
CA LEU A 367 -18.55 10.18 -0.05
C LEU A 367 -18.82 11.16 -1.19
N SER A 368 -19.06 10.67 -2.41
CA SER A 368 -19.45 11.53 -3.54
C SER A 368 -20.77 12.25 -3.26
N TYR A 369 -21.78 11.54 -2.75
CA TYR A 369 -23.05 12.17 -2.37
C TYR A 369 -22.91 13.17 -1.23
N GLU A 370 -22.20 12.80 -0.15
CA GLU A 370 -21.96 13.69 0.99
C GLU A 370 -21.25 14.99 0.58
N LEU A 371 -20.34 14.89 -0.39
CA LEU A 371 -19.58 16.02 -0.94
C LEU A 371 -20.28 16.72 -2.13
N LYS A 372 -21.55 16.40 -2.41
CA LYS A 372 -22.37 17.01 -3.48
C LYS A 372 -21.87 16.75 -4.91
N TYR A 373 -21.12 15.67 -5.11
CA TYR A 373 -20.78 15.11 -6.42
C TYR A 373 -21.85 14.10 -6.87
N ASP A 374 -23.09 14.55 -7.02
CA ASP A 374 -24.26 13.69 -7.21
C ASP A 374 -24.16 12.82 -8.47
N ARG A 375 -23.58 13.37 -9.56
CA ARG A 375 -23.34 12.63 -10.80
C ARG A 375 -22.43 11.42 -10.55
N ASP A 376 -21.32 11.65 -9.85
CA ASP A 376 -20.32 10.61 -9.60
C ASP A 376 -20.88 9.56 -8.63
N ALA A 377 -21.69 9.99 -7.66
CA ALA A 377 -22.42 9.09 -6.76
C ALA A 377 -23.36 8.16 -7.55
N ILE A 378 -24.23 8.70 -8.40
CA ILE A 378 -25.17 7.89 -9.21
C ILE A 378 -24.40 6.92 -10.11
N GLN A 379 -23.37 7.38 -10.82
CA GLN A 379 -22.57 6.52 -11.70
C GLN A 379 -21.90 5.37 -10.94
N ALA A 380 -21.39 5.63 -9.72
CA ALA A 380 -20.81 4.60 -8.88
C ALA A 380 -21.86 3.60 -8.37
N LEU A 381 -23.04 4.09 -7.94
CA LEU A 381 -24.13 3.25 -7.45
C LEU A 381 -24.69 2.33 -8.53
N GLN A 382 -24.79 2.80 -9.77
CA GLN A 382 -25.23 2.00 -10.92
C GLN A 382 -24.25 0.86 -11.27
N ARG A 383 -22.98 0.99 -10.91
CA ARG A 383 -21.96 -0.06 -11.14
C ARG A 383 -22.05 -1.19 -10.11
N ILE A 384 -22.86 -1.06 -9.05
CA ILE A 384 -23.02 -2.09 -8.02
C ILE A 384 -23.99 -3.17 -8.53
N PRO A 385 -23.54 -4.44 -8.66
CA PRO A 385 -24.36 -5.51 -9.25
C PRO A 385 -25.48 -5.94 -8.31
N THR A 386 -26.55 -6.53 -8.86
CA THR A 386 -27.70 -7.06 -8.08
C THR A 386 -27.33 -8.16 -7.10
N THR A 387 -26.18 -8.82 -7.29
CA THR A 387 -25.65 -9.85 -6.40
C THR A 387 -24.81 -9.29 -5.25
N SER A 388 -24.52 -7.98 -5.26
CA SER A 388 -23.74 -7.31 -4.22
C SER A 388 -24.49 -7.25 -2.91
N LYS A 389 -23.76 -7.40 -1.79
CA LYS A 389 -24.32 -7.14 -0.45
C LYS A 389 -24.71 -5.67 -0.24
N TYR A 390 -24.16 -4.76 -1.03
CA TYR A 390 -24.45 -3.33 -1.00
C TYR A 390 -25.58 -2.93 -1.95
N TYR A 391 -26.19 -3.86 -2.68
CA TYR A 391 -27.17 -3.52 -3.71
C TYR A 391 -28.37 -2.76 -3.15
N GLU A 392 -28.99 -3.24 -2.08
CA GLU A 392 -30.15 -2.59 -1.45
C GLU A 392 -29.82 -1.20 -0.92
N ASP A 393 -28.67 -1.06 -0.24
CA ASP A 393 -28.18 0.23 0.24
C ASP A 393 -27.86 1.19 -0.90
N ALA A 394 -27.35 0.66 -2.02
CA ALA A 394 -27.07 1.46 -3.20
C ALA A 394 -28.36 2.00 -3.84
N GLN A 395 -29.42 1.17 -3.90
CA GLN A 395 -30.74 1.61 -4.36
C GLN A 395 -31.34 2.66 -3.43
N ALA A 396 -31.18 2.48 -2.11
CA ALA A 396 -31.61 3.45 -1.10
C ALA A 396 -30.93 4.80 -1.30
N LEU A 397 -29.60 4.80 -1.42
CA LEU A 397 -28.83 6.02 -1.58
C LEU A 397 -29.12 6.70 -2.91
N MET A 398 -29.26 5.94 -3.99
CA MET A 398 -29.61 6.49 -5.30
C MET A 398 -30.99 7.15 -5.27
N SER A 399 -31.96 6.56 -4.56
CA SER A 399 -33.27 7.16 -4.34
C SER A 399 -33.17 8.50 -3.61
N GLU A 400 -32.35 8.57 -2.57
CA GLU A 400 -32.11 9.81 -1.81
C GLU A 400 -31.48 10.91 -2.67
N VAL A 401 -30.49 10.56 -3.50
CA VAL A 401 -29.85 11.50 -4.43
C VAL A 401 -30.87 12.09 -5.41
N PHE A 402 -31.73 11.25 -6.00
CA PHE A 402 -32.74 11.70 -6.96
C PHE A 402 -33.79 12.65 -6.34
N LEU A 403 -34.19 12.40 -5.08
CA LEU A 403 -35.17 13.24 -4.40
C LEU A 403 -34.57 14.58 -3.94
N ASN A 404 -33.29 14.60 -3.58
CA ASN A 404 -32.66 15.80 -3.01
C ASN A 404 -32.05 16.75 -4.04
N THR A 405 -31.64 16.27 -5.21
CA THR A 405 -30.96 17.09 -6.23
C THR A 405 -31.90 18.04 -6.99
N ARG A 406 -33.22 17.85 -6.92
CA ARG A 406 -34.26 18.58 -7.67
C ARG A 406 -34.06 18.64 -9.20
N ASP A 407 -33.05 17.94 -9.74
CA ASP A 407 -32.85 17.70 -11.16
C ASP A 407 -33.75 16.53 -11.58
N TYR A 408 -35.06 16.78 -11.56
CA TYR A 408 -36.06 15.74 -11.79
C TYR A 408 -35.97 15.17 -13.22
N ASP A 409 -35.60 15.96 -14.22
CA ASP A 409 -35.44 15.48 -15.59
C ASP A 409 -34.32 14.43 -15.68
N ARG A 410 -33.16 14.67 -15.05
CA ARG A 410 -32.07 13.70 -15.00
C ARG A 410 -32.46 12.48 -14.17
N ALA A 411 -33.10 12.68 -13.03
CA ALA A 411 -33.55 11.57 -12.20
C ALA A 411 -34.52 10.66 -12.97
N ILE A 412 -35.50 11.23 -13.66
CA ILE A 412 -36.48 10.50 -14.48
C ILE A 412 -35.78 9.76 -15.62
N SER A 413 -34.98 10.45 -16.44
CA SER A 413 -34.28 9.80 -17.56
C SER A 413 -33.32 8.69 -17.10
N THR A 414 -32.67 8.87 -15.95
CA THR A 414 -31.81 7.84 -15.36
C THR A 414 -32.65 6.64 -14.92
N LEU A 415 -33.75 6.85 -14.20
CA LEU A 415 -34.66 5.79 -13.75
C LEU A 415 -35.32 5.06 -14.92
N GLU A 416 -35.70 5.76 -16.00
CA GLU A 416 -36.24 5.17 -17.23
C GLU A 416 -35.24 4.27 -17.96
N SER A 417 -33.93 4.55 -17.84
CA SER A 417 -32.88 3.72 -18.43
C SER A 417 -32.63 2.40 -17.69
N VAL A 418 -33.07 2.29 -16.43
CA VAL A 418 -32.89 1.08 -15.60
C VAL A 418 -33.92 0.03 -16.01
N LYS A 419 -33.49 -1.05 -16.68
CA LYS A 419 -34.38 -2.11 -17.21
C LYS A 419 -35.24 -2.80 -16.15
N ASN A 420 -34.68 -3.09 -14.98
CA ASN A 420 -35.37 -3.79 -13.88
C ASN A 420 -35.26 -2.94 -12.62
N ARG A 421 -36.17 -1.97 -12.45
CA ARG A 421 -36.24 -1.16 -11.24
C ARG A 421 -36.74 -2.00 -10.06
N THR A 422 -36.16 -1.76 -8.89
CA THR A 422 -36.71 -2.30 -7.65
C THR A 422 -37.96 -1.53 -7.26
N GLN A 423 -38.79 -2.10 -6.40
CA GLN A 423 -39.98 -1.41 -5.86
C GLN A 423 -39.62 -0.04 -5.24
N ARG A 424 -38.43 0.08 -4.66
CA ARG A 424 -37.92 1.35 -4.09
C ARG A 424 -37.63 2.39 -5.17
N LEU A 425 -36.99 1.99 -6.26
CA LEU A 425 -36.76 2.89 -7.40
C LEU A 425 -38.06 3.27 -8.10
N ASP A 426 -39.03 2.37 -8.20
CA ASP A 426 -40.35 2.70 -8.74
C ASP A 426 -41.09 3.70 -7.85
N ALA A 427 -40.99 3.56 -6.52
CA ALA A 427 -41.56 4.54 -5.58
C ALA A 427 -40.88 5.92 -5.75
N THR A 428 -39.55 5.92 -5.93
CA THR A 428 -38.80 7.14 -6.23
C THR A 428 -39.23 7.75 -7.56
N TYR A 429 -39.39 6.93 -8.60
CA TYR A 429 -39.85 7.37 -9.91
C TYR A 429 -41.23 8.03 -9.83
N GLN A 430 -42.16 7.43 -9.09
CA GLN A 430 -43.48 8.00 -8.81
C GLN A 430 -43.36 9.38 -8.15
N THR A 431 -42.53 9.53 -7.11
CA THR A 431 -42.36 10.80 -6.41
C THR A 431 -41.69 11.85 -7.29
N VAL A 432 -40.61 11.51 -8.00
CA VAL A 432 -39.87 12.45 -8.85
C VAL A 432 -40.73 12.94 -10.02
N THR A 433 -41.50 12.05 -10.66
CA THR A 433 -42.44 12.44 -11.72
C THR A 433 -43.58 13.32 -11.20
N TYR A 434 -44.12 13.04 -10.01
CA TYR A 434 -45.07 13.94 -9.34
C TYR A 434 -44.47 15.32 -9.08
N LEU A 435 -43.27 15.40 -8.50
CA LEU A 435 -42.59 16.67 -8.20
C LEU A 435 -42.28 17.46 -9.47
N ARG A 436 -41.89 16.76 -10.55
CA ARG A 436 -41.71 17.37 -11.88
C ARG A 436 -43.03 17.91 -12.43
N GLY A 437 -44.12 17.16 -12.30
CA GLY A 437 -45.46 17.62 -12.68
C GLY A 437 -45.87 18.89 -11.94
N LEU A 438 -45.64 18.95 -10.62
CA LEU A 438 -45.92 20.12 -9.81
C LEU A 438 -45.08 21.34 -10.24
N GLN A 439 -43.80 21.15 -10.50
CA GLN A 439 -42.91 22.20 -11.00
C GLN A 439 -43.38 22.75 -12.36
N LEU A 440 -43.76 21.87 -13.29
CA LEU A 440 -44.26 22.26 -14.61
C LEU A 440 -45.59 23.01 -14.50
N TYR A 441 -46.48 22.57 -13.62
CA TYR A 441 -47.75 23.24 -13.33
C TYR A 441 -47.52 24.66 -12.80
N GLN A 442 -46.62 24.82 -11.82
CA GLN A 442 -46.25 26.13 -11.27
C GLN A 442 -45.62 27.06 -12.32
N ASN A 443 -44.99 26.50 -13.35
CA ASN A 443 -44.44 27.25 -14.49
C ASN A 443 -45.48 27.53 -15.59
N GLY A 444 -46.76 27.20 -15.39
CA GLY A 444 -47.83 27.38 -16.37
C GLY A 444 -47.85 26.36 -17.52
N GLN A 445 -47.07 25.28 -17.41
CA GLN A 445 -46.97 24.23 -18.44
C GLN A 445 -47.94 23.08 -18.14
N SER A 446 -49.25 23.37 -18.10
CA SER A 446 -50.27 22.43 -17.63
C SER A 446 -50.37 21.13 -18.43
N ASP A 447 -50.14 21.15 -19.74
CA ASP A 447 -50.14 19.93 -20.57
C ASP A 447 -48.99 18.99 -20.23
N GLU A 448 -47.77 19.53 -20.08
CA GLU A 448 -46.62 18.74 -19.65
C GLU A 448 -46.80 18.25 -18.21
N ALA A 449 -47.32 19.09 -17.31
CA ALA A 449 -47.66 18.68 -15.95
C ALA A 449 -48.61 17.49 -15.93
N ARG A 450 -49.68 17.53 -16.74
CA ARG A 450 -50.64 16.43 -16.93
C ARG A 450 -49.94 15.15 -17.36
N ARG A 451 -48.97 15.21 -18.29
CA ARG A 451 -48.18 14.05 -18.73
C ARG A 451 -47.37 13.45 -17.58
N TYR A 452 -46.68 14.27 -16.78
CA TYR A 452 -45.86 13.78 -15.66
C TYR A 452 -46.69 13.25 -14.48
N PHE A 453 -47.86 13.83 -14.19
CA PHE A 453 -48.78 13.24 -13.22
C PHE A 453 -49.30 11.87 -13.67
N ASN A 454 -49.59 11.69 -14.96
CA ASN A 454 -49.95 10.38 -15.50
C ASN A 454 -48.78 9.39 -15.42
N LYS A 455 -47.54 9.81 -15.74
CA LYS A 455 -46.34 8.98 -15.55
C LYS A 455 -46.17 8.52 -14.10
N SER A 456 -46.45 9.39 -13.13
CA SER A 456 -46.44 9.02 -11.71
C SER A 456 -47.47 7.92 -11.42
N LEU A 457 -48.67 8.05 -11.97
CA LEU A 457 -49.75 7.08 -11.79
C LEU A 457 -49.55 5.73 -12.50
N GLU A 458 -48.57 5.59 -13.40
CA GLU A 458 -48.17 4.29 -13.95
C GLU A 458 -47.57 3.37 -12.87
N PHE A 459 -46.97 3.95 -11.82
CA PHE A 459 -46.35 3.23 -10.71
C PHE A 459 -46.93 3.71 -9.36
N PRO A 460 -48.20 3.41 -9.05
CA PRO A 460 -48.93 4.02 -7.93
C PRO A 460 -48.59 3.36 -6.58
N ILE A 461 -47.32 3.36 -6.19
CA ILE A 461 -46.80 2.67 -5.00
C ILE A 461 -47.15 3.42 -3.71
N ASP A 462 -46.78 4.69 -3.63
CA ASP A 462 -47.17 5.59 -2.55
C ASP A 462 -48.58 6.14 -2.79
N LYS A 463 -49.51 5.76 -1.93
CA LYS A 463 -50.92 6.14 -2.04
C LYS A 463 -51.11 7.66 -1.97
N LYS A 464 -50.34 8.34 -1.12
CA LYS A 464 -50.45 9.81 -0.97
C LYS A 464 -50.08 10.51 -2.27
N THR A 465 -48.98 10.12 -2.90
CA THR A 465 -48.54 10.66 -4.19
C THR A 465 -49.57 10.41 -5.29
N SER A 466 -50.16 9.22 -5.34
CA SER A 466 -51.26 8.91 -6.30
C SER A 466 -52.49 9.80 -6.09
N LEU A 467 -52.87 10.06 -4.84
CA LEU A 467 -53.96 10.98 -4.51
C LEU A 467 -53.64 12.41 -4.98
N LEU A 468 -52.43 12.90 -4.71
CA LEU A 468 -52.01 14.25 -5.12
C LEU A 468 -51.97 14.40 -6.64
N CYS A 469 -51.47 13.40 -7.37
CA CYS A 469 -51.55 13.41 -8.84
C CYS A 469 -52.99 13.50 -9.33
N SER A 470 -53.90 12.72 -8.72
CA SER A 470 -55.33 12.73 -9.08
C SER A 470 -55.98 14.09 -8.81
N TYR A 471 -55.61 14.76 -7.71
CA TYR A 471 -56.04 16.11 -7.41
C TYR A 471 -55.59 17.10 -8.48
N TRP A 472 -54.29 17.15 -8.79
CA TRP A 472 -53.77 18.09 -9.78
C TRP A 472 -54.27 17.83 -11.20
N LEU A 473 -54.50 16.57 -11.58
CA LEU A 473 -55.19 16.25 -12.84
C LEU A 473 -56.61 16.83 -12.86
N GLY A 474 -57.32 16.79 -11.72
CA GLY A 474 -58.61 17.45 -11.56
C GLY A 474 -58.53 18.97 -11.70
N VAL A 475 -57.53 19.61 -11.08
CA VAL A 475 -57.32 21.07 -11.19
C VAL A 475 -57.03 21.46 -12.64
N ILE A 476 -56.06 20.79 -13.27
CA ILE A 476 -55.69 21.04 -14.68
C ILE A 476 -56.90 20.82 -15.61
N SER A 477 -57.74 19.82 -15.35
CA SER A 477 -58.96 19.59 -16.14
C SER A 477 -59.98 20.73 -15.95
N ASN A 478 -60.09 21.31 -14.74
CA ASN A 478 -60.96 22.45 -14.49
C ASN A 478 -60.49 23.69 -15.27
N GLU A 479 -59.19 23.98 -15.20
CA GLU A 479 -58.56 25.12 -15.90
C GLU A 479 -58.68 24.98 -17.42
N ALA A 480 -58.59 23.76 -17.95
CA ALA A 480 -58.80 23.45 -19.36
C ALA A 480 -60.28 23.54 -19.82
N GLY A 481 -61.22 23.80 -18.91
CA GLY A 481 -62.65 23.83 -19.21
C GLY A 481 -63.30 22.44 -19.32
N GLU A 482 -62.56 21.38 -19.00
CA GLU A 482 -63.01 19.98 -19.03
C GLU A 482 -63.78 19.64 -17.74
N TYR A 483 -64.82 20.42 -17.43
CA TYR A 483 -65.49 20.40 -16.12
C TYR A 483 -66.09 19.05 -15.72
N THR A 484 -66.58 18.26 -16.68
CA THR A 484 -67.08 16.90 -16.41
C THR A 484 -65.96 15.94 -16.00
N ILE A 485 -64.79 16.05 -16.65
CA ILE A 485 -63.60 15.26 -16.34
C ILE A 485 -63.04 15.67 -14.97
N SER A 486 -62.90 16.98 -14.74
CA SER A 486 -62.49 17.51 -13.44
C SER A 486 -63.40 17.07 -12.30
N LYS A 487 -64.73 17.13 -12.50
CA LYS A 487 -65.72 16.66 -11.52
C LYS A 487 -65.51 15.19 -11.16
N ALA A 488 -65.24 14.33 -12.15
CA ALA A 488 -64.98 12.91 -11.90
C ALA A 488 -63.67 12.71 -11.11
N HIS A 489 -62.58 13.39 -11.47
CA HIS A 489 -61.31 13.34 -10.74
C HIS A 489 -61.48 13.80 -9.30
N MET A 490 -62.13 14.95 -9.08
CA MET A 490 -62.32 15.50 -7.75
C MET A 490 -63.23 14.63 -6.87
N SER A 491 -64.30 14.04 -7.42
CA SER A 491 -65.15 13.10 -6.67
C SER A 491 -64.38 11.84 -6.25
N SER A 492 -63.54 11.31 -7.15
CA SER A 492 -62.68 10.16 -6.83
C SER A 492 -61.65 10.51 -5.76
N TYR A 493 -60.98 11.67 -5.91
CA TYR A 493 -60.03 12.20 -4.95
C TYR A 493 -60.65 12.38 -3.57
N PHE A 494 -61.78 13.09 -3.47
CA PHE A 494 -62.43 13.37 -2.21
C PHE A 494 -62.74 12.10 -1.40
N ARG A 495 -63.29 11.07 -2.06
CA ARG A 495 -63.59 9.78 -1.44
C ARG A 495 -62.34 9.06 -0.95
N ALA A 496 -61.28 9.06 -1.76
CA ALA A 496 -60.06 8.32 -1.47
C ALA A 496 -59.13 9.05 -0.49
N ALA A 497 -59.15 10.38 -0.48
CA ALA A 497 -58.32 11.24 0.37
C ALA A 497 -58.94 11.53 1.74
N SER A 498 -60.26 11.36 1.89
CA SER A 498 -60.99 11.58 3.16
C SER A 498 -60.35 10.91 4.39
N PRO A 499 -59.93 9.63 4.35
CA PRO A 499 -59.25 8.98 5.48
C PRO A 499 -57.89 9.59 5.85
N TYR A 500 -57.30 10.37 4.94
CA TYR A 500 -55.95 10.94 5.07
C TYR A 500 -55.95 12.46 5.21
N ALA A 501 -57.10 13.07 5.48
CA ALA A 501 -57.30 14.53 5.42
C ALA A 501 -56.24 15.33 6.18
N ALA A 502 -55.80 14.86 7.35
CA ALA A 502 -54.82 15.54 8.19
C ALA A 502 -53.37 15.49 7.65
N GLN A 503 -53.09 14.65 6.66
CA GLN A 503 -51.76 14.44 6.09
C GLN A 503 -51.59 15.12 4.72
N LEU A 504 -52.68 15.68 4.17
CA LEU A 504 -52.67 16.34 2.88
C LEU A 504 -52.01 17.73 3.00
N PRO A 505 -51.28 18.17 1.96
CA PRO A 505 -50.84 19.56 1.87
C PRO A 505 -52.05 20.48 1.73
N GLU A 506 -51.92 21.72 2.20
CA GLU A 506 -53.00 22.70 2.27
C GLU A 506 -53.63 22.97 0.88
N GLU A 507 -52.78 23.04 -0.15
CA GLU A 507 -53.12 23.29 -1.54
C GLU A 507 -53.96 22.18 -2.17
N ALA A 508 -53.93 20.97 -1.58
CA ALA A 508 -54.73 19.82 -1.98
C ALA A 508 -55.67 19.34 -0.86
N SER A 509 -55.98 20.20 0.11
CA SER A 509 -56.91 19.86 1.18
C SER A 509 -58.30 19.46 0.64
N LEU A 510 -59.10 18.77 1.47
CA LEU A 510 -60.49 18.47 1.10
C LEU A 510 -61.31 19.74 0.87
N ASP A 511 -60.95 20.83 1.54
CA ASP A 511 -61.60 22.14 1.44
C ASP A 511 -61.26 22.79 0.07
N MET A 512 -60.01 22.67 -0.39
CA MET A 512 -59.62 23.03 -1.76
C MET A 512 -60.30 22.14 -2.82
N CYS A 513 -60.45 20.84 -2.56
CA CYS A 513 -61.20 19.95 -3.45
C CYS A 513 -62.67 20.37 -3.59
N ASN A 514 -63.31 20.74 -2.48
CA ASN A 514 -64.68 21.27 -2.48
C ASN A 514 -64.76 22.58 -3.26
N TYR A 515 -63.78 23.48 -3.10
CA TYR A 515 -63.70 24.71 -3.86
C TYR A 515 -63.68 24.46 -5.38
N VAL A 516 -62.82 23.56 -5.86
CA VAL A 516 -62.76 23.21 -7.30
C VAL A 516 -64.04 22.49 -7.76
N GLN A 517 -64.63 21.62 -6.93
CA GLN A 517 -65.95 21.02 -7.24
C GLN A 517 -67.08 22.05 -7.32
N GLY A 518 -67.04 23.10 -6.49
CA GLY A 518 -67.96 24.23 -6.57
C GLY A 518 -67.92 24.85 -7.96
N TYR A 519 -66.72 25.14 -8.46
CA TYR A 519 -66.53 25.67 -9.81
C TYR A 519 -66.99 24.71 -10.91
N ASN A 520 -66.65 23.43 -10.82
CA ASN A 520 -67.11 22.42 -11.79
C ASN A 520 -68.64 22.41 -11.89
N ASN A 521 -69.34 22.34 -10.76
CA ASN A 521 -70.80 22.32 -10.74
C ASN A 521 -71.40 23.65 -11.21
N MET A 522 -70.81 24.79 -10.82
CA MET A 522 -71.28 26.11 -11.24
C MET A 522 -71.21 26.28 -12.76
N LYS A 523 -70.10 25.83 -13.38
CA LYS A 523 -69.90 25.87 -14.85
C LYS A 523 -70.80 24.88 -15.58
N LEU A 524 -71.13 23.75 -14.95
CA LEU A 524 -72.14 22.80 -15.43
C LEU A 524 -73.59 23.23 -15.12
N LYS A 525 -73.79 24.44 -14.56
CA LYS A 525 -75.09 25.02 -14.20
C LYS A 525 -75.87 24.25 -13.12
N ASP A 526 -75.20 23.37 -12.38
CA ASP A 526 -75.75 22.74 -11.17
C ASP A 526 -75.49 23.64 -9.96
N TYR A 527 -76.22 24.75 -9.90
CA TYR A 527 -76.04 25.77 -8.86
C TYR A 527 -76.37 25.25 -7.45
N LYS A 528 -77.20 24.20 -7.32
CA LYS A 528 -77.52 23.59 -6.03
C LYS A 528 -76.32 22.81 -5.50
N SER A 529 -75.71 21.95 -6.32
CA SER A 529 -74.50 21.23 -5.91
C SER A 529 -73.30 22.16 -5.77
N ALA A 530 -73.19 23.19 -6.63
CA ALA A 530 -72.14 24.21 -6.51
C ALA A 530 -72.19 24.92 -5.15
N LEU A 531 -73.38 25.38 -4.74
CA LEU A 531 -73.59 26.00 -3.44
C LEU A 531 -73.16 25.09 -2.29
N ALA A 532 -73.55 23.81 -2.31
CA ALA A 532 -73.18 22.87 -1.26
C ALA A 532 -71.65 22.70 -1.14
N ASN A 533 -70.95 22.63 -2.28
CA ASN A 533 -69.49 22.50 -2.30
C ASN A 533 -68.79 23.79 -1.85
N PHE A 534 -69.23 24.97 -2.30
CA PHE A 534 -68.65 26.23 -1.84
C PHE A 534 -68.88 26.46 -0.34
N ASN A 535 -70.07 26.15 0.18
CA ASN A 535 -70.32 26.22 1.62
C ASN A 535 -69.40 25.27 2.41
N ALA A 536 -69.23 24.03 1.95
CA ALA A 536 -68.33 23.07 2.58
C ALA A 536 -66.87 23.57 2.62
N ALA A 537 -66.40 24.19 1.52
CA ALA A 537 -65.07 24.81 1.47
C ALA A 537 -64.94 25.99 2.45
N VAL A 538 -65.92 26.90 2.46
CA VAL A 538 -65.95 28.08 3.35
C VAL A 538 -65.96 27.67 4.82
N GLU A 539 -66.83 26.73 5.20
CA GLU A 539 -66.91 26.21 6.57
C GLU A 539 -65.60 25.51 6.98
N GLY A 540 -65.02 24.73 6.07
CA GLY A 540 -63.73 24.07 6.26
C GLY A 540 -62.60 25.04 6.55
N PHE A 541 -62.42 26.05 5.70
CA PHE A 541 -61.40 27.08 5.86
C PHE A 541 -61.64 27.96 7.10
N LYS A 542 -62.88 28.27 7.45
CA LYS A 542 -63.18 29.02 8.69
C LYS A 542 -62.86 28.20 9.94
N LYS A 543 -63.15 26.90 9.92
CA LYS A 543 -62.87 25.98 11.03
C LYS A 543 -61.37 25.69 11.17
N ARG A 544 -60.65 25.61 10.05
CA ARG A 544 -59.20 25.42 9.98
C ARG A 544 -58.61 26.47 9.05
N PRO A 545 -58.26 27.65 9.59
CA PRO A 545 -57.69 28.72 8.80
C PRO A 545 -56.41 28.25 8.07
N PRO A 546 -56.34 28.42 6.74
CA PRO A 546 -55.15 28.10 5.97
C PRO A 546 -53.96 28.98 6.39
N GLU A 547 -52.75 28.42 6.42
CA GLU A 547 -51.53 29.18 6.70
C GLU A 547 -51.11 30.02 5.49
N SER A 548 -51.43 29.56 4.28
CA SER A 548 -51.20 30.31 3.05
C SER A 548 -52.11 31.53 3.02
N LYS A 549 -51.50 32.73 3.03
CA LYS A 549 -52.24 33.99 2.89
C LYS A 549 -53.09 34.00 1.61
N GLN A 550 -52.59 33.43 0.52
CA GLN A 550 -53.32 33.35 -0.74
C GLN A 550 -54.59 32.51 -0.60
N ILE A 551 -54.53 31.36 0.07
CA ILE A 551 -55.70 30.53 0.31
C ILE A 551 -56.66 31.24 1.31
N ALA A 552 -56.11 31.85 2.36
CA ALA A 552 -56.88 32.51 3.41
C ALA A 552 -57.65 33.75 2.96
N SER A 553 -57.12 34.55 2.03
CA SER A 553 -57.77 35.77 1.56
C SER A 553 -58.45 35.61 0.21
N ALA A 554 -57.75 35.02 -0.78
CA ALA A 554 -58.24 34.97 -2.15
C ALA A 554 -59.22 33.81 -2.35
N VAL A 555 -58.84 32.59 -1.94
CA VAL A 555 -59.67 31.40 -2.17
C VAL A 555 -60.91 31.40 -1.27
N LEU A 556 -60.75 31.64 0.03
CA LEU A 556 -61.90 31.75 0.95
C LEU A 556 -62.83 32.89 0.53
N GLY A 557 -62.28 34.05 0.18
CA GLY A 557 -63.05 35.21 -0.25
C GLY A 557 -63.87 34.93 -1.50
N ASP A 558 -63.21 34.38 -2.53
CA ASP A 558 -63.88 33.98 -3.77
C ASP A 558 -64.92 32.88 -3.53
N ALA A 559 -64.65 31.89 -2.68
CA ALA A 559 -65.63 30.86 -2.33
C ALA A 559 -66.91 31.45 -1.70
N VAL A 560 -66.79 32.46 -0.83
CA VAL A 560 -67.93 33.20 -0.25
C VAL A 560 -68.70 33.94 -1.35
N LEU A 561 -68.00 34.62 -2.26
CA LEU A 561 -68.62 35.31 -3.40
C LEU A 561 -69.40 34.35 -4.30
N ARG A 562 -68.79 33.21 -4.65
CA ARG A 562 -69.42 32.19 -5.51
C ARG A 562 -70.58 31.47 -4.83
N ALA A 563 -70.55 31.29 -3.52
CA ALA A 563 -71.72 30.83 -2.77
C ALA A 563 -72.86 31.85 -2.85
N GLY A 564 -72.56 33.16 -2.79
CA GLY A 564 -73.51 34.24 -3.04
C GLY A 564 -74.11 34.17 -4.44
N ASP A 565 -73.26 34.03 -5.46
CA ASP A 565 -73.68 33.88 -6.86
C ASP A 565 -74.61 32.66 -7.07
N CYS A 566 -74.30 31.54 -6.41
CA CYS A 566 -75.14 30.34 -6.49
C CYS A 566 -76.50 30.55 -5.81
N ASN A 567 -76.55 31.25 -4.68
CA ASN A 567 -77.82 31.62 -4.04
C ASN A 567 -78.64 32.56 -4.91
N PHE A 568 -78.01 33.56 -5.54
CA PHE A 568 -78.67 34.45 -6.50
C PHE A 568 -79.29 33.66 -7.65
N LYS A 569 -78.55 32.71 -8.25
CA LYS A 569 -79.06 31.84 -9.33
C LYS A 569 -80.13 30.85 -8.89
N ASN A 570 -80.18 30.50 -7.61
CA ASN A 570 -81.22 29.67 -7.01
C ASN A 570 -82.42 30.49 -6.48
N ASN A 571 -82.49 31.80 -6.77
CA ASN A 571 -83.53 32.74 -6.30
C ASN A 571 -83.61 32.85 -4.77
N LYS A 572 -82.49 32.67 -4.07
CA LYS A 572 -82.32 32.84 -2.62
C LYS A 572 -81.65 34.18 -2.33
N TYR A 573 -82.37 35.26 -2.62
CA TYR A 573 -81.81 36.61 -2.60
C TYR A 573 -81.33 37.07 -1.22
N ASP A 574 -82.09 36.79 -0.15
CA ASP A 574 -81.68 37.13 1.21
C ASP A 574 -80.37 36.44 1.63
N ASP A 575 -80.21 35.17 1.22
CA ASP A 575 -78.99 34.39 1.47
C ASP A 575 -77.81 34.91 0.64
N ALA A 576 -78.05 35.31 -0.60
CA ALA A 576 -77.05 35.93 -1.46
C ALA A 576 -76.55 37.27 -0.90
N ILE A 577 -77.47 38.17 -0.50
CA ILE A 577 -77.14 39.46 0.12
C ILE A 577 -76.26 39.24 1.36
N ARG A 578 -76.59 38.28 2.21
CA ARG A 578 -75.82 37.97 3.43
C ARG A 578 -74.36 37.61 3.13
N LEU A 579 -74.13 36.79 2.10
CA LEU A 579 -72.78 36.38 1.70
C LEU A 579 -72.02 37.51 1.01
N TYR A 580 -72.69 38.33 0.20
CA TYR A 580 -72.09 39.53 -0.37
C TYR A 580 -71.71 40.55 0.71
N ASP A 581 -72.57 40.75 1.72
CA ASP A 581 -72.27 41.61 2.87
C ASP A 581 -71.09 41.06 3.69
N GLU A 582 -70.98 39.75 3.87
CA GLU A 582 -69.80 39.17 4.49
C GLU A 582 -68.54 39.51 3.69
N ALA A 583 -68.56 39.34 2.36
CA ALA A 583 -67.41 39.66 1.51
C ALA A 583 -67.02 41.15 1.56
N ILE A 584 -68.01 42.05 1.56
CA ILE A 584 -67.84 43.50 1.70
C ILE A 584 -67.23 43.87 3.06
N ASN A 585 -67.82 43.38 4.15
CA ASN A 585 -67.40 43.71 5.51
C ASN A 585 -66.01 43.17 5.83
N ARG A 586 -65.68 41.98 5.31
CA ARG A 586 -64.36 41.37 5.45
C ARG A 586 -63.32 41.90 4.46
N LYS A 587 -63.75 42.70 3.48
CA LYS A 587 -62.91 43.21 2.37
C LYS A 587 -62.13 42.08 1.68
N TYR A 588 -62.83 40.98 1.38
CA TYR A 588 -62.24 39.91 0.60
C TYR A 588 -61.87 40.39 -0.81
N GLU A 589 -60.90 39.73 -1.45
CA GLU A 589 -60.55 40.05 -2.82
C GLU A 589 -61.79 39.93 -3.73
N GLY A 590 -62.07 40.98 -4.52
CA GLY A 590 -63.30 41.05 -5.33
C GLY A 590 -64.55 41.54 -4.58
N PHE A 591 -64.43 42.15 -3.40
CA PHE A 591 -65.60 42.67 -2.67
C PHE A 591 -66.38 43.77 -3.44
N GLU A 592 -65.73 44.48 -4.36
CA GLU A 592 -66.38 45.46 -5.25
C GLU A 592 -67.37 44.76 -6.19
N TYR A 593 -67.06 43.54 -6.64
CA TYR A 593 -68.00 42.71 -7.38
C TYR A 593 -69.21 42.33 -6.52
N ALA A 594 -69.02 42.02 -5.23
CA ALA A 594 -70.13 41.79 -4.31
C ALA A 594 -71.02 43.04 -4.13
N MET A 595 -70.44 44.24 -4.05
CA MET A 595 -71.22 45.49 -4.00
C MET A 595 -72.12 45.64 -5.22
N TYR A 596 -71.57 45.37 -6.40
CA TYR A 596 -72.31 45.42 -7.65
C TYR A 596 -73.43 44.37 -7.70
N GLN A 597 -73.14 43.10 -7.38
CA GLN A 597 -74.16 42.05 -7.36
C GLN A 597 -75.27 42.32 -6.34
N LYS A 598 -74.92 42.83 -5.15
CA LYS A 598 -75.90 43.22 -4.13
C LYS A 598 -76.82 44.34 -4.62
N ALA A 599 -76.33 45.30 -5.41
CA ALA A 599 -77.15 46.37 -5.95
C ALA A 599 -78.11 45.94 -7.08
N ILE A 600 -77.87 44.77 -7.69
CA ILE A 600 -78.76 44.19 -8.71
C ILE A 600 -79.97 43.48 -8.08
N ILE A 601 -79.80 42.95 -6.87
CA ILE A 601 -80.87 42.33 -6.07
C ILE A 601 -81.75 43.43 -5.48
#